data_AF-A0A414D8S8-F1
#
_entry.id   AF-A0A414D8S8-F1
#
_cell.length_a   1.000
_cell.length_b   1.000
_cell.length_c   1.000
_cell.angle_alpha   90.00
_cell.angle_beta   90.00
_cell.angle_gamma   90.00
#
_symmetry.space_group_name_H-M   'P 1'
#
loop_
_entity.id
_entity.type
_entity.pdbx_description
1 polymer ?
#
loop_
_entity_poly.entity_id
_entity_poly.type
_entity_poly.pdbx_seq_one_letter_code
_entity_poly.pdbx_strand_id
1 'polypeptide(L)'
;MDGMLSQDEINALLSGMNTGGDDTSDSSTATTTIPEDNANDNTDGGFTLTESEKDAVGEISNISMGTAATTLSSLLSQKVNITTPKVEVATWDDLSSKYDRPCVMLQISYKEGLAGNNVLILRENDVKIITDLMMGGPGNVDPDEPLTELHLSAIGEAMNQMMGSAATSLSSMFNRKIDISPPIANLVETYNELDDNLPGFLKNHFVMVAFKMQIGELIDSEIMQLYPKEFAQELLNMFMPSAEPEQPQVSQEDTANHQEEQLQQAPAQNMTQTMPQQDVPVQNTTAQTAPQQGMPMQNMGMPYGYGMPMQGMPVQGMPMAGYAPAQDVNVSPAAFQPFSTDVNPLTQKENIELIKDVPLEVTVELGRTTKSIKDILEFAPGTIVELNKIAGESVDVLVNGKYVAKGEVVVIEESFGVRITEIIK
;
A
#
# COMPACT_ATOMS: atom_id res chain seq x y z
N MET A 1 -40.42 12.62 -60.90
CA MET A 1 -39.26 13.05 -60.09
C MET A 1 -39.81 14.04 -59.09
N ASP A 2 -40.63 13.57 -58.16
CA ASP A 2 -40.34 12.63 -57.07
C ASP A 2 -39.59 13.36 -55.95
N GLY A 3 -40.39 14.00 -55.11
CA GLY A 3 -39.97 14.73 -53.92
C GLY A 3 -39.88 13.75 -52.77
N MET A 4 -38.65 13.43 -52.39
CA MET A 4 -38.37 12.77 -51.12
C MET A 4 -38.49 13.80 -50.00
N LEU A 5 -39.36 13.52 -49.03
CA LEU A 5 -39.48 14.25 -47.77
C LEU A 5 -38.16 14.18 -47.02
N SER A 6 -37.77 15.27 -46.36
CA SER A 6 -36.54 15.30 -45.56
C SER A 6 -36.69 14.45 -44.30
N GLN A 7 -35.57 14.01 -43.73
CA GLN A 7 -35.56 13.19 -42.50
C GLN A 7 -36.23 13.92 -41.31
N ASP A 8 -36.24 15.25 -41.33
CA ASP A 8 -36.90 16.09 -40.34
C ASP A 8 -38.44 16.07 -40.48
N GLU A 9 -38.95 16.01 -41.71
CA GLU A 9 -40.39 15.86 -41.98
C GLU A 9 -40.89 14.47 -41.58
N ILE A 10 -40.05 13.44 -41.73
CA ILE A 10 -40.34 12.06 -41.29
C ILE A 10 -40.43 12.00 -39.76
N ASN A 11 -39.52 12.67 -39.03
CA ASN A 11 -39.52 12.71 -37.57
C ASN A 11 -40.71 13.51 -37.00
N ALA A 12 -41.12 14.59 -37.68
CA ALA A 12 -42.31 15.36 -37.32
C ALA A 12 -43.61 14.57 -37.53
N LEU A 13 -43.65 13.68 -38.53
CA LEU A 13 -44.79 12.78 -38.75
C LEU A 13 -44.83 11.61 -37.76
N LEU A 14 -43.68 11.12 -37.31
CA LEU A 14 -43.61 10.00 -36.36
C LEU A 14 -43.96 10.40 -34.92
N SER A 15 -43.67 11.64 -34.53
CA SER A 15 -43.98 12.18 -33.19
C SER A 15 -45.45 12.60 -33.02
N GLY A 16 -46.19 12.79 -34.11
CA GLY A 16 -47.59 13.20 -34.11
C GLY A 16 -48.62 12.05 -34.01
N MET A 17 -48.20 10.79 -34.00
CA MET A 17 -49.10 9.63 -33.97
C MET A 17 -48.85 8.75 -32.74
N ASN A 18 -49.19 9.26 -31.55
CA ASN A 18 -49.70 8.39 -30.50
C ASN A 18 -50.78 9.09 -29.64
N THR A 19 -52.02 8.67 -29.91
CA THR A 19 -53.22 8.70 -29.06
C THR A 19 -53.89 10.05 -28.74
N GLY A 20 -55.08 10.24 -29.32
CA GLY A 20 -56.05 11.26 -28.91
C GLY A 20 -57.20 10.68 -28.06
N GLY A 21 -57.81 11.61 -27.31
CA GLY A 21 -59.19 11.64 -26.80
C GLY A 21 -59.48 10.84 -25.51
N ASP A 22 -60.25 11.31 -24.54
CA ASP A 22 -60.89 12.61 -24.25
C ASP A 22 -61.47 12.53 -22.81
N ASP A 23 -61.90 13.69 -22.32
CA ASP A 23 -62.93 13.97 -21.31
C ASP A 23 -62.64 14.05 -19.79
N THR A 24 -63.00 15.25 -19.32
CA THR A 24 -63.09 15.83 -17.98
C THR A 24 -64.27 15.30 -17.14
N SER A 25 -64.08 15.13 -15.82
CA SER A 25 -65.07 15.52 -14.78
C SER A 25 -64.50 15.44 -13.35
N ASP A 26 -65.03 16.32 -12.49
CA ASP A 26 -64.75 16.59 -11.07
C ASP A 26 -64.62 15.38 -10.11
N SER A 27 -63.77 15.51 -9.09
CA SER A 27 -64.18 15.61 -7.66
C SER A 27 -63.11 15.09 -6.68
N SER A 28 -62.64 16.01 -5.82
CA SER A 28 -62.32 15.85 -4.37
C SER A 28 -61.39 14.73 -3.86
N THR A 29 -60.38 15.19 -3.10
CA THR A 29 -59.72 14.56 -1.90
C THR A 29 -58.92 13.27 -2.08
N ALA A 30 -57.59 13.37 -1.95
CA ALA A 30 -56.82 12.86 -0.81
C ALA A 30 -55.31 12.98 -1.07
N THR A 31 -54.58 13.39 -0.03
CA THR A 31 -53.13 13.51 0.06
C THR A 31 -52.43 12.16 -0.09
N THR A 32 -51.53 12.02 -1.08
CA THR A 32 -50.39 11.09 -1.02
C THR A 32 -49.22 11.68 -1.81
N THR A 33 -48.15 11.99 -1.10
CA THR A 33 -46.81 12.34 -1.62
C THR A 33 -46.22 11.16 -2.39
N ILE A 34 -45.81 11.39 -3.64
CA ILE A 34 -44.94 10.51 -4.44
C ILE A 34 -43.74 11.36 -4.88
N PRO A 35 -42.47 10.89 -4.74
CA PRO A 35 -41.29 11.69 -5.04
C PRO A 35 -41.13 11.90 -6.54
N GLU A 36 -40.63 13.09 -6.91
CA GLU A 36 -40.26 13.47 -8.27
C GLU A 36 -39.11 12.59 -8.77
N ASP A 37 -39.42 11.78 -9.77
CA ASP A 37 -38.47 11.03 -10.60
C ASP A 37 -37.88 12.01 -11.62
N ASN A 38 -36.70 12.56 -11.32
CA ASN A 38 -35.94 13.37 -12.27
C ASN A 38 -35.23 12.44 -13.26
N ALA A 39 -35.91 12.21 -14.38
CA ALA A 39 -35.34 11.63 -15.57
C ALA A 39 -34.29 12.59 -16.19
N ASN A 40 -33.02 12.37 -15.87
CA ASN A 40 -31.90 12.72 -16.73
C ASN A 40 -31.30 11.41 -17.27
N ASP A 41 -31.84 10.96 -18.39
CA ASP A 41 -31.30 9.88 -19.19
C ASP A 41 -30.03 10.37 -19.89
N ASN A 42 -28.88 10.06 -19.28
CA ASN A 42 -27.60 10.00 -19.98
C ASN A 42 -27.19 8.53 -19.99
N THR A 43 -27.14 7.97 -21.18
CA THR A 43 -26.92 6.56 -21.50
C THR A 43 -25.55 6.05 -21.04
N ASP A 44 -25.44 5.68 -19.77
CA ASP A 44 -24.55 4.61 -19.27
C ASP A 44 -25.37 3.87 -18.21
N GLY A 45 -25.76 2.63 -18.52
CA GLY A 45 -26.63 1.83 -17.64
C GLY A 45 -26.10 1.86 -16.22
N GLY A 46 -26.90 2.45 -15.32
CA GLY A 46 -26.52 2.89 -13.97
C GLY A 46 -25.40 2.07 -13.34
N PHE A 47 -24.16 2.51 -13.58
CA PHE A 47 -23.01 1.88 -12.96
C PHE A 47 -23.13 2.11 -11.46
N THR A 48 -23.27 1.01 -10.72
CA THR A 48 -23.37 1.02 -9.27
C THR A 48 -22.43 -0.04 -8.74
N LEU A 49 -21.86 0.23 -7.57
CA LEU A 49 -21.12 -0.75 -6.79
C LEU A 49 -21.98 -1.17 -5.61
N THR A 50 -22.06 -2.46 -5.35
CA THR A 50 -22.61 -3.00 -4.11
C THR A 50 -21.74 -2.60 -2.92
N GLU A 51 -22.29 -2.62 -1.70
CA GLU A 51 -21.51 -2.30 -0.49
C GLU A 51 -20.28 -3.21 -0.35
N SER A 52 -20.43 -4.51 -0.63
CA SER A 52 -19.30 -5.46 -0.60
C SER A 52 -18.22 -5.12 -1.62
N GLU A 53 -18.58 -4.61 -2.81
CA GLU A 53 -17.61 -4.17 -3.81
C GLU A 53 -16.93 -2.86 -3.40
N LYS A 54 -17.68 -1.93 -2.81
CA LYS A 54 -17.09 -0.70 -2.25
C LYS A 54 -16.07 -1.01 -1.15
N ASP A 55 -16.40 -1.93 -0.26
CA ASP A 55 -15.49 -2.38 0.81
C ASP A 55 -14.24 -3.03 0.24
N ALA A 56 -14.39 -3.91 -0.77
CA ALA A 56 -13.26 -4.55 -1.45
C ALA A 56 -12.34 -3.52 -2.13
N VAL A 57 -12.89 -2.57 -2.90
CA VAL A 57 -12.11 -1.49 -3.49
C VAL A 57 -11.43 -0.66 -2.40
N GLY A 58 -12.15 -0.32 -1.33
CA GLY A 58 -11.63 0.45 -0.21
C GLY A 58 -10.43 -0.24 0.46
N GLU A 59 -10.50 -1.55 0.68
CA GLU A 59 -9.43 -2.32 1.32
C GLU A 59 -8.18 -2.43 0.43
N ILE A 60 -8.35 -2.73 -0.85
CA ILE A 60 -7.24 -2.74 -1.83
C ILE A 60 -6.56 -1.37 -1.88
N SER A 61 -7.36 -0.30 -1.96
CA SER A 61 -6.86 1.06 -2.05
C SER A 61 -6.21 1.49 -0.74
N ASN A 62 -6.70 1.05 0.42
CA ASN A 62 -6.08 1.28 1.74
C ASN A 62 -4.71 0.60 1.89
N ILE A 63 -4.58 -0.67 1.48
CA ILE A 63 -3.31 -1.40 1.53
C ILE A 63 -2.25 -0.72 0.64
N SER A 64 -2.64 -0.38 -0.59
CA SER A 64 -1.73 0.25 -1.55
C SER A 64 -1.33 1.67 -1.12
N MET A 65 -2.27 2.50 -0.64
CA MET A 65 -1.97 3.84 -0.14
C MET A 65 -1.23 3.85 1.19
N GLY A 66 -1.45 2.89 2.09
CA GLY A 66 -0.69 2.77 3.34
C GLY A 66 0.80 2.52 3.09
N THR A 67 1.12 1.72 2.08
CA THR A 67 2.52 1.55 1.61
C THR A 67 3.06 2.88 1.06
N ALA A 68 2.24 3.57 0.26
CA ALA A 68 2.57 4.86 -0.34
C ALA A 68 2.84 5.96 0.70
N ALA A 69 2.07 5.98 1.79
CA ALA A 69 2.25 6.90 2.92
C ALA A 69 3.63 6.75 3.57
N THR A 70 4.20 5.55 3.60
CA THR A 70 5.54 5.31 4.14
C THR A 70 6.62 5.96 3.26
N THR A 71 6.45 5.91 1.95
CA THR A 71 7.33 6.58 0.98
C THR A 71 7.25 8.09 1.14
N LEU A 72 6.04 8.67 1.21
CA LEU A 72 5.88 10.09 1.50
C LEU A 72 6.48 10.48 2.85
N SER A 73 6.30 9.66 3.88
CA SER A 73 6.88 9.93 5.20
C SER A 73 8.40 10.07 5.14
N SER A 74 9.03 9.21 4.35
CA SER A 74 10.48 9.23 4.13
C SER A 74 10.91 10.48 3.34
N LEU A 75 10.15 10.86 2.31
CA LEU A 75 10.43 12.04 1.48
C LEU A 75 10.27 13.35 2.24
N LEU A 76 9.22 13.45 3.07
CA LEU A 76 8.89 14.66 3.81
C LEU A 76 9.59 14.75 5.16
N SER A 77 10.28 13.69 5.58
CA SER A 77 10.84 13.55 6.94
C SER A 77 9.80 13.84 8.04
N GLN A 78 8.54 13.51 7.77
CA GLN A 78 7.38 13.74 8.62
C GLN A 78 6.53 12.48 8.64
N LYS A 79 5.83 12.23 9.75
CA LYS A 79 4.91 11.09 9.81
C LYS A 79 3.69 11.39 8.94
N VAL A 80 3.49 10.60 7.89
CA VAL A 80 2.30 10.63 7.05
C VAL A 80 1.41 9.45 7.42
N ASN A 81 0.15 9.73 7.71
CA ASN A 81 -0.84 8.73 8.03
C ASN A 81 -2.01 8.85 7.05
N ILE A 82 -2.35 7.75 6.39
CA ILE A 82 -3.49 7.66 5.47
C ILE A 82 -4.44 6.62 6.03
N THR A 83 -5.70 6.98 6.25
CA THR A 83 -6.70 6.09 6.85
C THR A 83 -7.62 5.45 5.82
N THR A 84 -8.43 4.50 6.26
CA THR A 84 -9.45 3.83 5.44
C THR A 84 -10.29 4.84 4.64
N PRO A 85 -10.45 4.61 3.33
CA PRO A 85 -11.18 5.53 2.49
C PRO A 85 -12.69 5.34 2.58
N LYS A 86 -13.43 6.35 2.12
CA LYS A 86 -14.83 6.22 1.72
C LYS A 86 -14.91 6.00 0.21
N VAL A 87 -15.59 4.95 -0.22
CA VAL A 87 -15.78 4.61 -1.64
C VAL A 87 -17.21 4.91 -2.07
N GLU A 88 -17.37 5.62 -3.17
CA GLU A 88 -18.67 5.88 -3.77
C GLU A 88 -18.59 5.98 -5.29
N VAL A 89 -19.70 5.72 -5.97
CA VAL A 89 -19.83 6.03 -7.40
C VAL A 89 -20.30 7.47 -7.51
N ALA A 90 -19.63 8.26 -8.35
CA ALA A 90 -19.86 9.68 -8.49
C ALA A 90 -19.85 10.09 -9.97
N THR A 91 -20.47 11.23 -10.23
CA THR A 91 -20.40 11.96 -11.50
C THR A 91 -19.51 13.19 -11.36
N TRP A 92 -19.21 13.84 -12.49
CA TRP A 92 -18.49 15.12 -12.48
C TRP A 92 -19.20 16.19 -11.63
N ASP A 93 -20.53 16.23 -11.69
CA ASP A 93 -21.33 17.18 -10.91
C ASP A 93 -21.18 16.92 -9.42
N ASP A 94 -21.24 15.65 -8.99
CA ASP A 94 -21.03 15.25 -7.59
C ASP A 94 -19.64 15.68 -7.09
N LEU A 95 -18.60 15.41 -7.87
CA LEU A 95 -17.22 15.79 -7.55
C LEU A 95 -17.08 17.31 -7.45
N SER A 96 -17.65 18.05 -8.41
CA SER A 96 -17.58 19.50 -8.47
C SER A 96 -18.29 20.18 -7.29
N SER A 97 -19.31 19.55 -6.73
CA SER A 97 -20.05 20.05 -5.57
C SER A 97 -19.35 19.80 -4.23
N LYS A 98 -18.54 18.74 -4.15
CA LYS A 98 -17.88 18.29 -2.91
C LYS A 98 -16.52 18.91 -2.69
N TYR A 99 -15.84 19.33 -3.75
CA TYR A 99 -14.45 19.78 -3.65
C TYR A 99 -14.27 21.25 -3.98
N ASP A 100 -13.62 21.96 -3.06
CA ASP A 100 -13.26 23.35 -3.23
C ASP A 100 -12.15 23.50 -4.27
N ARG A 101 -12.32 24.48 -5.17
CA ARG A 101 -11.31 24.89 -6.15
C ARG A 101 -10.66 26.18 -5.65
N PRO A 102 -9.38 26.43 -5.96
CA PRO A 102 -8.48 25.65 -6.83
C PRO A 102 -7.95 24.34 -6.22
N CYS A 103 -7.75 23.33 -7.07
CA CYS A 103 -7.16 22.04 -6.68
C CYS A 103 -6.15 21.52 -7.72
N VAL A 104 -5.25 20.64 -7.30
CA VAL A 104 -4.27 20.01 -8.18
C VAL A 104 -4.74 18.60 -8.51
N MET A 105 -4.81 18.29 -9.80
CA MET A 105 -5.12 16.95 -10.31
C MET A 105 -3.86 16.32 -10.89
N LEU A 106 -3.48 15.15 -10.40
CA LEU A 106 -2.40 14.34 -10.94
C LEU A 106 -2.96 13.15 -11.69
N GLN A 107 -2.64 13.06 -12.97
CA GLN A 107 -3.08 11.98 -13.84
C GLN A 107 -1.98 10.94 -13.95
N ILE A 108 -2.30 9.70 -13.59
CA ILE A 108 -1.38 8.56 -13.62
C ILE A 108 -1.96 7.53 -14.58
N SER A 109 -1.18 7.09 -15.56
CA SER A 109 -1.59 6.01 -16.48
C SER A 109 -0.85 4.73 -16.14
N TYR A 110 -1.56 3.60 -16.14
CA TYR A 110 -0.94 2.29 -16.01
C TYR A 110 -0.44 1.83 -17.39
N LYS A 111 0.83 1.41 -17.46
CA LYS A 111 1.49 0.94 -18.69
C LYS A 111 1.41 -0.57 -18.85
N GLU A 112 1.44 -1.30 -17.74
CA GLU A 112 1.46 -2.75 -17.69
C GLU A 112 0.69 -3.21 -16.46
N GLY A 113 0.04 -4.37 -16.55
CA GLY A 113 -0.60 -5.01 -15.40
C GLY A 113 -2.00 -4.51 -15.05
N LEU A 114 -2.34 -3.28 -15.38
CA LEU A 114 -3.69 -2.72 -15.22
C LEU A 114 -3.99 -1.83 -16.42
N ALA A 115 -5.26 -1.79 -16.84
CA ALA A 115 -5.69 -0.87 -17.89
C ALA A 115 -6.37 0.36 -17.27
N GLY A 116 -5.98 1.54 -17.75
CA GLY A 116 -6.69 2.79 -17.44
C GLY A 116 -5.84 3.86 -16.77
N ASN A 117 -6.53 4.89 -16.30
CA ASN A 117 -5.96 6.06 -15.66
C ASN A 117 -6.45 6.14 -14.21
N ASN A 118 -5.60 6.58 -13.30
CA ASN A 118 -5.95 6.94 -11.94
C ASN A 118 -5.70 8.45 -11.80
N VAL A 119 -6.70 9.18 -11.31
CA VAL A 119 -6.58 10.61 -11.04
C VAL A 119 -6.52 10.83 -9.55
N LEU A 120 -5.47 11.49 -9.08
CA LEU A 120 -5.31 11.92 -7.69
C LEU A 120 -5.64 13.40 -7.57
N ILE A 121 -6.44 13.78 -6.58
CA ILE A 121 -6.83 15.17 -6.34
C ILE A 121 -6.34 15.60 -4.96
N LEU A 122 -5.64 16.73 -4.93
CA LEU A 122 -5.18 17.39 -3.71
C LEU A 122 -5.63 18.85 -3.68
N ARG A 123 -5.84 19.41 -2.48
CA ARG A 123 -6.08 20.84 -2.30
C ARG A 123 -4.82 21.63 -2.61
N GLU A 124 -4.99 22.83 -3.15
CA GLU A 124 -3.87 23.71 -3.45
C GLU A 124 -2.98 23.97 -2.22
N ASN A 125 -3.59 24.26 -1.07
CA ASN A 125 -2.85 24.54 0.16
C ASN A 125 -1.99 23.34 0.61
N ASP A 126 -2.51 22.13 0.50
CA ASP A 126 -1.78 20.91 0.89
C ASP A 126 -0.56 20.71 0.00
N VAL A 127 -0.70 20.98 -1.31
CA VAL A 127 0.43 20.92 -2.26
C VAL A 127 1.53 21.91 -1.89
N LYS A 128 1.17 23.15 -1.52
CA LYS A 128 2.16 24.15 -1.05
C LYS A 128 2.92 23.64 0.18
N ILE A 129 2.20 23.14 1.19
CA ILE A 129 2.82 22.62 2.42
C ILE A 129 3.74 21.43 2.11
N ILE A 130 3.27 20.45 1.32
CA ILE A 130 4.04 19.25 0.97
C ILE A 130 5.33 19.64 0.23
N THR A 131 5.23 20.54 -0.75
CA THR A 131 6.38 20.95 -1.55
C THR A 131 7.38 21.78 -0.75
N ASP A 132 6.92 22.63 0.18
CA ASP A 132 7.81 23.32 1.12
C ASP A 132 8.57 22.34 2.01
N LEU A 133 7.89 21.33 2.58
CA LEU A 133 8.52 20.26 3.36
C LEU A 133 9.59 19.50 2.54
N MET A 134 9.31 19.18 1.27
CA MET A 134 10.28 18.53 0.37
C MET A 134 11.52 19.39 0.10
N MET A 135 11.35 20.72 0.04
CA MET A 135 12.44 21.67 -0.14
C MET A 135 13.20 21.95 1.18
N GLY A 136 12.86 21.26 2.27
CA GLY A 136 13.47 21.42 3.59
C GLY A 136 12.91 22.58 4.41
N GLY A 137 11.77 23.13 3.98
CA GLY A 137 11.04 24.17 4.70
C GLY A 137 10.22 23.64 5.88
N PRO A 138 9.69 24.54 6.73
CA PRO A 138 8.92 24.18 7.92
C PRO A 138 7.46 23.80 7.63
N GLY A 139 6.99 23.90 6.39
CA GLY A 139 5.60 23.71 5.99
C GLY A 139 4.69 24.90 6.30
N ASN A 140 5.26 26.08 6.61
CA ASN A 140 4.49 27.30 6.90
C ASN A 140 4.40 28.17 5.64
N VAL A 141 3.39 27.90 4.83
CA VAL A 141 3.16 28.55 3.54
C VAL A 141 2.05 29.59 3.64
N ASP A 142 2.12 30.63 2.82
CA ASP A 142 1.06 31.62 2.70
C ASP A 142 -0.09 31.05 1.84
N PRO A 143 -1.32 30.92 2.36
CA PRO A 143 -2.46 30.42 1.59
C PRO A 143 -2.75 31.27 0.35
N ASP A 144 -2.47 32.57 0.40
CA ASP A 144 -2.77 33.53 -0.67
C ASP A 144 -1.69 33.57 -1.76
N GLU A 145 -0.51 32.97 -1.53
CA GLU A 145 0.55 32.87 -2.55
C GLU A 145 0.17 31.85 -3.61
N PRO A 146 0.12 32.19 -4.92
CA PRO A 146 -0.34 31.25 -5.94
C PRO A 146 0.59 30.04 -6.12
N LEU A 147 0.03 28.90 -6.50
CA LEU A 147 0.81 27.77 -6.97
C LEU A 147 1.71 28.15 -8.15
N THR A 148 2.93 27.60 -8.18
CA THR A 148 3.93 27.85 -9.22
C THR A 148 4.24 26.55 -9.96
N GLU A 149 4.86 26.64 -11.14
CA GLU A 149 5.33 25.45 -11.86
C GLU A 149 6.34 24.62 -11.06
N LEU A 150 7.10 25.26 -10.18
CA LEU A 150 8.02 24.57 -9.26
C LEU A 150 7.25 23.69 -8.28
N HIS A 151 6.16 24.20 -7.70
CA HIS A 151 5.29 23.42 -6.83
C HIS A 151 4.67 22.24 -7.57
N LEU A 152 4.15 22.46 -8.80
CA LEU A 152 3.56 21.38 -9.62
C LEU A 152 4.59 20.30 -10.00
N SER A 153 5.83 20.69 -10.29
CA SER A 153 6.91 19.74 -10.60
C SER A 153 7.34 18.95 -9.37
N ALA A 154 7.48 19.62 -8.22
CA ALA A 154 7.87 19.00 -6.96
C ALA A 154 6.82 18.00 -6.46
N ILE A 155 5.53 18.37 -6.49
CA ILE A 155 4.46 17.45 -6.12
C ILE A 155 4.35 16.30 -7.12
N GLY A 156 4.53 16.56 -8.42
CA GLY A 156 4.59 15.50 -9.44
C GLY A 156 5.64 14.45 -9.12
N GLU A 157 6.85 14.88 -8.71
CA GLU A 157 7.93 13.97 -8.32
C GLU A 157 7.60 13.20 -7.02
N ALA A 158 7.05 13.88 -6.01
CA ALA A 158 6.63 13.24 -4.76
C ALA A 158 5.59 12.14 -5.03
N MET A 159 4.59 12.47 -5.84
CA MET A 159 3.50 11.58 -6.19
C MET A 159 3.97 10.46 -7.12
N ASN A 160 4.96 10.70 -8.00
CA ASN A 160 5.59 9.66 -8.81
C ASN A 160 6.22 8.57 -7.93
N GLN A 161 6.98 8.98 -6.90
CA GLN A 161 7.59 8.05 -5.97
C GLN A 161 6.54 7.35 -5.09
N MET A 162 5.56 8.11 -4.58
CA MET A 162 4.44 7.57 -3.81
C MET A 162 3.68 6.51 -4.62
N MET A 163 3.23 6.85 -5.82
CA MET A 163 2.45 5.94 -6.68
C MET A 163 3.28 4.78 -7.19
N GLY A 164 4.60 4.93 -7.38
CA GLY A 164 5.49 3.82 -7.70
C GLY A 164 5.52 2.75 -6.59
N SER A 165 5.54 3.18 -5.33
CA SER A 165 5.44 2.27 -4.19
C SER A 165 4.04 1.65 -4.05
N ALA A 166 2.98 2.42 -4.33
CA ALA A 166 1.62 1.89 -4.38
C ALA A 166 1.45 0.83 -5.49
N ALA A 167 1.98 1.09 -6.69
CA ALA A 167 1.99 0.15 -7.80
C ALA A 167 2.78 -1.12 -7.47
N THR A 168 3.89 -1.01 -6.74
CA THR A 168 4.65 -2.17 -6.25
C THR A 168 3.82 -2.98 -5.24
N SER A 169 3.09 -2.32 -4.34
CA SER A 169 2.19 -2.96 -3.39
C SER A 169 1.06 -3.73 -4.11
N LEU A 170 0.39 -3.08 -5.06
CA LEU A 170 -0.60 -3.72 -5.93
C LEU A 170 0.01 -4.89 -6.73
N SER A 171 1.25 -4.74 -7.20
CA SER A 171 1.94 -5.77 -7.97
C SER A 171 2.17 -7.04 -7.14
N SER A 172 2.58 -6.87 -5.88
CA SER A 172 2.73 -7.97 -4.92
C SER A 172 1.38 -8.57 -4.53
N MET A 173 0.38 -7.74 -4.31
CA MET A 173 -0.96 -8.17 -3.90
C MET A 173 -1.64 -9.03 -4.97
N PHE A 174 -1.48 -8.67 -6.25
CA PHE A 174 -2.08 -9.40 -7.36
C PHE A 174 -1.14 -10.38 -8.07
N ASN A 175 0.09 -10.52 -7.57
CA ASN A 175 1.14 -11.33 -8.20
C ASN A 175 1.27 -11.06 -9.72
N ARG A 176 1.13 -9.79 -10.11
CA ARG A 176 1.13 -9.32 -11.50
C ARG A 176 2.00 -8.08 -11.56
N LYS A 177 2.87 -7.97 -12.56
CA LYS A 177 3.70 -6.77 -12.72
C LYS A 177 2.80 -5.58 -13.07
N ILE A 178 2.83 -4.54 -12.24
CA ILE A 178 2.10 -3.29 -12.46
C ILE A 178 3.12 -2.16 -12.64
N ASP A 179 3.01 -1.44 -13.75
CA ASP A 179 3.89 -0.31 -14.06
C ASP A 179 3.06 0.95 -14.38
N ILE A 180 3.59 2.11 -14.02
CA ILE A 180 2.91 3.40 -14.15
C ILE A 180 3.73 4.40 -14.98
N SER A 181 3.04 5.38 -15.55
CA SER A 181 3.67 6.58 -16.10
C SER A 181 3.98 7.57 -14.98
N PRO A 182 5.02 8.43 -15.17
CA PRO A 182 5.14 9.63 -14.37
C PRO A 182 3.82 10.42 -14.41
N PRO A 183 3.34 10.94 -13.27
CA PRO A 183 2.09 11.67 -13.21
C PRO A 183 2.21 13.02 -13.90
N ILE A 184 1.12 13.45 -14.53
CA ILE A 184 0.98 14.81 -15.08
C ILE A 184 0.16 15.63 -14.09
N ALA A 185 0.76 16.66 -13.49
CA ALA A 185 0.09 17.55 -12.54
C ALA A 185 -0.49 18.77 -13.25
N ASN A 186 -1.79 19.01 -13.09
CA ASN A 186 -2.49 20.16 -13.64
C ASN A 186 -3.25 20.90 -12.52
N LEU A 187 -3.23 22.22 -12.55
CA LEU A 187 -4.05 23.07 -11.67
C LEU A 187 -5.44 23.24 -12.27
N VAL A 188 -6.48 23.07 -11.45
CA VAL A 188 -7.88 23.21 -11.86
C VAL A 188 -8.52 24.32 -11.03
N GLU A 189 -8.78 25.46 -11.67
CA GLU A 189 -9.24 26.68 -10.99
C GLU A 189 -10.76 26.90 -11.08
N THR A 190 -11.41 26.52 -12.18
CA THR A 190 -12.79 26.97 -12.50
C THR A 190 -13.75 25.82 -12.73
N TYR A 191 -15.01 25.97 -12.32
CA TYR A 191 -16.11 24.99 -12.41
C TYR A 191 -16.47 24.50 -13.82
N ASN A 192 -16.21 25.30 -14.86
CA ASN A 192 -17.08 25.29 -16.04
C ASN A 192 -16.67 24.41 -17.22
N GLU A 193 -15.49 23.80 -17.26
CA GLU A 193 -15.15 22.93 -18.40
C GLU A 193 -14.46 21.67 -17.88
N LEU A 194 -15.01 20.51 -18.25
CA LEU A 194 -14.20 19.33 -18.53
C LEU A 194 -13.26 19.73 -19.67
N ASP A 195 -12.21 20.46 -19.30
CA ASP A 195 -11.18 20.93 -20.22
C ASP A 195 -10.62 19.74 -21.00
N ASP A 196 -10.14 19.94 -22.21
CA ASP A 196 -9.59 18.85 -23.05
C ASP A 196 -8.41 18.14 -22.36
N ASN A 197 -7.86 18.77 -21.33
CA ASN A 197 -6.79 18.25 -20.47
C ASN A 197 -7.27 17.23 -19.42
N LEU A 198 -8.58 17.08 -19.19
CA LEU A 198 -9.12 16.14 -18.21
C LEU A 198 -9.37 14.75 -18.82
N PRO A 199 -9.13 13.66 -18.06
CA PRO A 199 -9.39 12.32 -18.57
C PRO A 199 -10.84 12.12 -18.98
N GLY A 200 -11.05 11.59 -20.20
CA GLY A 200 -12.39 11.44 -20.78
C GLY A 200 -13.36 10.57 -19.96
N PHE A 201 -12.86 9.68 -19.09
CA PHE A 201 -13.71 8.85 -18.23
C PHE A 201 -14.50 9.68 -17.21
N LEU A 202 -14.02 10.88 -16.86
CA LEU A 202 -14.70 11.79 -15.93
C LEU A 202 -16.01 12.36 -16.49
N LYS A 203 -16.26 12.18 -17.79
CA LYS A 203 -17.54 12.51 -18.44
C LYS A 203 -18.66 11.52 -18.11
N ASN A 204 -18.31 10.33 -17.62
CA ASN A 204 -19.24 9.27 -17.26
C ASN A 204 -19.26 9.07 -15.73
N HIS A 205 -19.97 8.03 -15.27
CA HIS A 205 -19.84 7.58 -13.88
C HIS A 205 -18.46 7.00 -13.63
N PHE A 206 -17.87 7.33 -12.48
CA PHE A 206 -16.59 6.82 -12.03
C PHE A 206 -16.63 6.46 -10.55
N VAL A 207 -15.65 5.70 -10.09
CA VAL A 207 -15.51 5.38 -8.67
C VAL A 207 -14.61 6.43 -8.03
N MET A 208 -15.07 7.02 -6.94
CA MET A 208 -14.32 7.95 -6.13
C MET A 208 -13.95 7.28 -4.81
N VAL A 209 -12.66 7.34 -4.47
CA VAL A 209 -12.08 6.79 -3.24
C VAL A 209 -11.44 7.94 -2.48
N ALA A 210 -12.07 8.34 -1.38
CA ALA A 210 -11.67 9.50 -0.57
C ALA A 210 -10.94 9.05 0.69
N PHE A 211 -9.65 9.41 0.83
CA PHE A 211 -8.82 9.07 1.97
C PHE A 211 -8.58 10.28 2.86
N LYS A 212 -8.65 10.10 4.18
CA LYS A 212 -8.08 11.10 5.08
C LYS A 212 -6.58 10.95 5.14
N MET A 213 -5.88 12.07 5.00
CA MET A 213 -4.43 12.17 5.04
C MET A 213 -4.01 13.16 6.11
N GLN A 214 -3.10 12.72 6.97
CA GLN A 214 -2.49 13.52 8.03
C GLN A 214 -0.98 13.56 7.85
N ILE A 215 -0.40 14.76 7.88
CA ILE A 215 1.06 14.96 7.80
C ILE A 215 1.50 15.79 8.99
N GLY A 216 2.13 15.13 9.97
CA GLY A 216 2.47 15.75 11.25
C GLY A 216 1.26 16.44 11.88
N GLU A 217 1.41 17.72 12.25
CA GLU A 217 0.32 18.60 12.70
C GLU A 217 -0.06 19.65 11.63
N LEU A 218 0.56 19.58 10.44
CA LEU A 218 0.46 20.62 9.42
C LEU A 218 -0.71 20.41 8.46
N ILE A 219 -1.02 19.14 8.16
CA ILE A 219 -2.08 18.76 7.23
C ILE A 219 -3.00 17.76 7.92
N ASP A 220 -4.30 18.06 7.90
CA ASP A 220 -5.40 17.14 8.17
C ASP A 220 -6.44 17.38 7.07
N SER A 221 -6.36 16.60 6.00
CA SER A 221 -7.08 16.86 4.76
C SER A 221 -7.56 15.55 4.11
N GLU A 222 -8.21 15.68 2.95
CA GLU A 222 -8.71 14.57 2.17
C GLU A 222 -8.05 14.53 0.79
N ILE A 223 -7.46 13.37 0.48
CA ILE A 223 -6.90 13.06 -0.84
C ILE A 223 -7.83 12.08 -1.55
N MET A 224 -8.20 12.39 -2.78
CA MET A 224 -9.17 11.59 -3.54
C MET A 224 -8.51 10.90 -4.71
N GLN A 225 -8.90 9.65 -4.94
CA GLN A 225 -8.56 8.91 -6.14
C GLN A 225 -9.82 8.67 -6.97
N LEU A 226 -9.73 8.94 -8.27
CA LEU A 226 -10.79 8.68 -9.23
C LEU A 226 -10.37 7.54 -10.14
N TYR A 227 -11.22 6.52 -10.18
CA TYR A 227 -11.03 5.33 -10.98
C TYR A 227 -12.09 5.25 -12.07
N PRO A 228 -11.70 4.99 -13.32
CA PRO A 228 -12.61 4.52 -14.35
C PRO A 228 -13.34 3.26 -13.87
N LYS A 229 -14.57 3.09 -14.34
CA LYS A 229 -15.39 1.89 -14.10
C LYS A 229 -14.62 0.60 -14.38
N GLU A 230 -13.89 0.57 -15.49
CA GLU A 230 -13.13 -0.61 -15.93
C GLU A 230 -12.00 -0.94 -14.95
N PHE A 231 -11.33 0.09 -14.43
CA PHE A 231 -10.25 -0.08 -13.46
C PHE A 231 -10.78 -0.64 -12.13
N ALA A 232 -11.87 -0.07 -11.62
CA ALA A 232 -12.50 -0.57 -10.39
C ALA A 232 -12.98 -2.02 -10.54
N GLN A 233 -13.56 -2.37 -11.69
CA GLN A 233 -13.94 -3.75 -12.00
C GLN A 233 -12.73 -4.68 -12.09
N GLU A 234 -11.61 -4.24 -12.66
CA GLU A 234 -10.38 -5.04 -12.69
C GLU A 234 -9.85 -5.30 -11.26
N LEU A 235 -9.85 -4.28 -10.39
CA LEU A 235 -9.49 -4.45 -8.97
C LEU A 235 -10.38 -5.48 -8.26
N LEU A 236 -11.69 -5.40 -8.48
CA LEU A 236 -12.67 -6.31 -7.88
C LEU A 236 -12.47 -7.76 -8.36
N ASN A 237 -12.31 -7.96 -9.67
CA ASN A 237 -12.11 -9.29 -10.24
C ASN A 237 -10.83 -9.96 -9.74
N MET A 238 -9.80 -9.19 -9.41
CA MET A 238 -8.55 -9.72 -8.85
C MET A 238 -8.64 -10.02 -7.36
N PHE A 239 -9.46 -9.28 -6.61
CA PHE A 239 -9.61 -9.44 -5.16
C PHE A 239 -10.67 -10.48 -4.77
N MET A 240 -11.75 -10.53 -5.55
CA MET A 240 -12.78 -11.56 -5.50
C MET A 240 -12.72 -12.32 -6.82
N PRO A 241 -11.74 -13.23 -7.01
CA PRO A 241 -11.80 -14.14 -8.15
C PRO A 241 -13.14 -14.85 -8.06
N SER A 242 -14.03 -14.58 -9.03
CA SER A 242 -15.37 -15.13 -9.05
C SER A 242 -15.27 -16.62 -8.72
N ALA A 243 -16.04 -17.07 -7.73
CA ALA A 243 -16.41 -18.47 -7.65
C ALA A 243 -16.79 -18.89 -9.07
N GLU A 244 -16.17 -19.97 -9.56
CA GLU A 244 -16.39 -20.49 -10.90
C GLU A 244 -17.90 -20.49 -11.23
N PRO A 245 -18.30 -20.22 -12.49
CA PRO A 245 -19.69 -20.35 -12.88
C PRO A 245 -20.16 -21.76 -12.51
N GLU A 246 -21.23 -21.84 -11.70
CA GLU A 246 -21.85 -23.09 -11.27
C GLU A 246 -21.96 -24.05 -12.46
N GLN A 247 -21.18 -25.13 -12.41
CA GLN A 247 -21.52 -26.30 -13.21
C GLN A 247 -22.89 -26.81 -12.73
N PRO A 248 -23.81 -27.18 -13.64
CA PRO A 248 -25.13 -27.65 -13.23
C PRO A 248 -24.96 -28.90 -12.35
N GLN A 249 -25.31 -28.78 -11.07
CA GLN A 249 -25.40 -29.92 -10.18
C GLN A 249 -26.47 -30.87 -10.71
N VAL A 250 -26.04 -32.06 -11.14
CA VAL A 250 -26.95 -33.16 -11.44
C VAL A 250 -27.45 -33.69 -10.10
N SER A 251 -28.73 -33.44 -9.85
CA SER A 251 -29.47 -33.88 -8.67
C SER A 251 -29.35 -35.40 -8.49
N GLN A 252 -28.89 -35.84 -7.33
CA GLN A 252 -29.07 -37.22 -6.87
C GLN A 252 -29.97 -37.22 -5.65
N GLU A 253 -31.27 -37.36 -5.88
CA GLU A 253 -32.16 -38.02 -4.93
C GLU A 253 -33.04 -39.02 -5.68
N ASP A 254 -33.37 -40.09 -4.95
CA ASP A 254 -34.18 -41.26 -5.28
C ASP A 254 -33.59 -42.34 -6.19
N THR A 255 -33.04 -43.39 -5.57
CA THR A 255 -33.81 -44.64 -5.45
C THR A 255 -33.33 -45.45 -4.24
N ALA A 256 -34.12 -45.47 -3.17
CA ALA A 256 -34.09 -46.56 -2.21
C ALA A 256 -34.80 -47.78 -2.79
N ASN A 257 -34.20 -48.96 -2.57
CA ASN A 257 -34.82 -50.28 -2.31
C ASN A 257 -34.43 -51.41 -3.29
N HIS A 258 -33.60 -52.35 -2.80
CA HIS A 258 -33.62 -53.82 -2.94
C HIS A 258 -32.43 -54.36 -2.11
N GLN A 259 -32.66 -54.85 -0.88
CA GLN A 259 -32.84 -56.25 -0.47
C GLN A 259 -31.56 -57.13 -0.47
N GLU A 260 -31.06 -57.34 0.75
CA GLU A 260 -30.63 -58.57 1.44
C GLU A 260 -29.85 -59.73 0.77
N GLU A 261 -29.01 -60.35 1.62
CA GLU A 261 -28.26 -61.62 1.52
C GLU A 261 -26.87 -61.54 0.82
N GLN A 262 -25.73 -61.84 1.47
CA GLN A 262 -25.39 -63.08 2.18
C GLN A 262 -24.24 -62.91 3.19
N LEU A 263 -24.39 -63.56 4.35
CA LEU A 263 -23.33 -63.89 5.31
C LEU A 263 -22.54 -65.12 4.84
N GLN A 264 -21.20 -65.09 4.86
CA GLN A 264 -20.41 -66.32 5.09
C GLN A 264 -19.00 -66.06 5.64
N GLN A 265 -18.52 -67.07 6.38
CA GLN A 265 -17.53 -67.09 7.45
C GLN A 265 -16.05 -67.11 7.02
N ALA A 266 -15.18 -66.83 8.01
CA ALA A 266 -13.71 -66.88 8.03
C ALA A 266 -13.11 -68.27 7.69
N PRO A 267 -11.77 -68.44 7.53
CA PRO A 267 -10.85 -68.49 8.68
C PRO A 267 -9.41 -67.97 8.47
N ALA A 268 -8.72 -67.74 9.58
CA ALA A 268 -7.26 -67.59 9.66
C ALA A 268 -6.55 -68.96 9.55
N GLN A 269 -5.34 -69.01 8.95
CA GLN A 269 -4.30 -70.00 9.28
C GLN A 269 -2.89 -69.64 8.75
N ASN A 270 -1.91 -70.21 9.46
CA ASN A 270 -0.46 -69.96 9.60
C ASN A 270 0.48 -70.35 8.43
N MET A 271 1.76 -69.96 8.62
CA MET A 271 3.07 -70.52 8.14
C MET A 271 3.80 -69.61 7.11
N THR A 272 5.12 -69.32 7.14
CA THR A 272 6.30 -69.89 7.82
C THR A 272 7.50 -68.91 7.76
N GLN A 273 8.51 -69.20 8.60
CA GLN A 273 9.89 -68.69 8.69
C GLN A 273 10.64 -68.43 7.37
N THR A 274 11.58 -67.47 7.34
CA THR A 274 13.05 -67.70 7.49
C THR A 274 13.86 -66.38 7.39
N MET A 275 14.86 -66.22 8.28
CA MET A 275 16.00 -65.29 8.14
C MET A 275 16.96 -65.76 7.02
N PRO A 276 17.89 -64.90 6.58
CA PRO A 276 19.28 -65.06 7.04
C PRO A 276 19.93 -63.77 7.56
N GLN A 277 20.81 -63.95 8.56
CA GLN A 277 21.83 -63.03 9.06
C GLN A 277 23.05 -62.97 8.14
N GLN A 278 23.87 -61.91 8.34
CA GLN A 278 25.36 -61.79 8.24
C GLN A 278 25.73 -60.47 7.54
N ASP A 279 26.77 -59.71 7.86
CA ASP A 279 27.79 -59.73 8.92
C ASP A 279 28.42 -58.32 8.94
N VAL A 280 29.13 -57.99 10.02
CA VAL A 280 29.89 -56.74 10.26
C VAL A 280 31.11 -56.65 9.30
N PRO A 281 31.77 -55.48 9.09
CA PRO A 281 32.70 -54.98 10.11
C PRO A 281 32.80 -53.45 10.27
N VAL A 282 33.06 -53.05 11.51
CA VAL A 282 33.68 -51.79 11.90
C VAL A 282 35.19 -51.91 11.68
N GLN A 283 35.83 -50.90 11.09
CA GLN A 283 37.30 -50.79 11.12
C GLN A 283 37.76 -49.34 11.33
N ASN A 284 38.43 -49.15 12.47
CA ASN A 284 39.33 -48.05 12.77
C ASN A 284 40.56 -48.11 11.85
N THR A 285 41.06 -46.96 11.37
CA THR A 285 42.50 -46.65 11.39
C THR A 285 42.81 -45.16 11.16
N THR A 286 43.65 -44.65 12.05
CA THR A 286 44.58 -43.52 12.00
C THR A 286 45.21 -43.15 10.64
N ALA A 287 45.34 -41.84 10.35
CA ALA A 287 46.64 -41.10 10.28
C ALA A 287 46.62 -39.88 9.32
N GLN A 288 47.12 -38.75 9.84
CA GLN A 288 47.98 -37.72 9.21
C GLN A 288 47.58 -37.04 7.88
N THR A 289 47.39 -35.72 7.93
CA THR A 289 48.26 -34.71 7.27
C THR A 289 47.86 -33.29 7.71
N ALA A 290 48.85 -32.43 7.94
CA ALA A 290 48.75 -31.03 8.35
C ALA A 290 49.00 -30.08 7.14
N PRO A 291 49.21 -28.76 7.31
CA PRO A 291 48.23 -27.72 7.62
C PRO A 291 48.27 -26.58 6.57
N GLN A 292 47.29 -25.66 6.55
CA GLN A 292 47.55 -24.33 5.97
C GLN A 292 46.77 -23.18 6.63
N GLN A 293 47.53 -22.10 6.82
CA GLN A 293 47.27 -20.87 7.58
C GLN A 293 46.37 -19.88 6.84
N GLY A 294 45.70 -19.03 7.61
CA GLY A 294 45.19 -17.74 7.16
C GLY A 294 44.80 -16.85 8.34
N MET A 295 45.73 -15.99 8.78
CA MET A 295 45.47 -14.82 9.64
C MET A 295 45.71 -13.54 8.81
N PRO A 296 45.08 -12.40 9.16
CA PRO A 296 44.92 -11.25 8.28
C PRO A 296 46.19 -10.38 8.22
N MET A 297 46.40 -9.73 7.08
CA MET A 297 47.59 -8.90 6.82
C MET A 297 47.23 -7.42 6.93
N GLN A 298 47.85 -6.76 7.91
CA GLN A 298 47.94 -5.32 8.06
C GLN A 298 49.34 -4.87 7.61
N ASN A 299 49.36 -3.71 6.96
CA ASN A 299 50.48 -2.77 6.83
C ASN A 299 51.63 -3.12 5.88
N MET A 300 51.85 -2.24 4.90
CA MET A 300 53.05 -2.20 4.07
C MET A 300 53.73 -0.84 4.25
N GLY A 301 54.97 -0.91 4.74
CA GLY A 301 55.91 0.20 5.00
C GLY A 301 56.43 0.91 3.75
N MET A 302 57.42 1.81 3.72
CA MET A 302 58.55 2.28 4.57
C MET A 302 59.30 3.34 3.67
N PRO A 303 60.57 3.74 3.87
CA PRO A 303 61.24 4.49 4.95
C PRO A 303 62.13 5.66 4.43
N TYR A 304 63.11 6.11 5.25
CA TYR A 304 64.23 7.07 5.04
C TYR A 304 63.96 8.51 5.53
N GLY A 305 64.85 9.21 6.25
CA GLY A 305 66.22 8.95 6.67
C GLY A 305 66.76 10.18 7.45
N TYR A 306 67.65 9.93 8.39
CA TYR A 306 68.35 10.90 9.27
C TYR A 306 69.17 11.99 8.53
N GLY A 307 69.28 13.21 9.10
CA GLY A 307 70.51 14.02 8.92
C GLY A 307 70.46 15.55 9.10
N MET A 308 70.94 16.03 10.26
CA MET A 308 71.72 17.27 10.55
C MET A 308 71.12 18.71 10.48
N PRO A 309 71.58 19.64 11.35
CA PRO A 309 71.07 21.00 11.51
C PRO A 309 71.93 22.05 10.78
N MET A 310 71.36 23.22 10.45
CA MET A 310 72.16 24.39 10.04
C MET A 310 71.49 25.70 10.43
N GLN A 311 72.37 26.61 10.82
CA GLN A 311 72.16 27.80 11.62
C GLN A 311 72.32 29.05 10.73
N GLY A 312 71.44 30.04 10.91
CA GLY A 312 71.74 31.47 10.71
C GLY A 312 71.50 32.05 9.31
N MET A 313 70.66 33.10 9.27
CA MET A 313 70.99 34.48 8.83
C MET A 313 69.68 35.24 8.51
N PRO A 314 69.50 36.49 8.99
CA PRO A 314 68.33 37.29 8.67
C PRO A 314 68.60 38.13 7.41
N VAL A 315 67.65 38.19 6.47
CA VAL A 315 67.67 39.19 5.39
C VAL A 315 66.31 39.84 5.28
N GLN A 316 66.38 41.16 5.27
CA GLN A 316 65.33 42.16 5.42
C GLN A 316 64.91 42.70 4.04
N GLY A 317 63.59 42.64 3.77
CA GLY A 317 62.83 43.65 3.03
C GLY A 317 62.82 43.64 1.49
N MET A 318 61.65 43.37 0.89
CA MET A 318 60.80 44.33 0.12
C MET A 318 59.69 43.60 -0.67
N PRO A 319 58.59 44.30 -1.03
CA PRO A 319 57.24 43.76 -0.96
C PRO A 319 56.71 43.20 -2.28
N MET A 320 55.82 42.22 -2.20
CA MET A 320 54.92 41.85 -3.30
C MET A 320 53.49 41.72 -2.80
N ALA A 321 52.59 42.29 -3.59
CA ALA A 321 51.18 42.47 -3.31
C ALA A 321 50.39 41.15 -3.32
N GLY A 322 49.29 41.15 -2.59
CA GLY A 322 48.17 40.23 -2.79
C GLY A 322 48.16 39.04 -1.82
N TYR A 323 47.23 39.10 -0.88
CA TYR A 323 46.25 38.08 -0.45
C TYR A 323 45.86 38.36 1.00
N ALA A 324 44.56 38.54 1.24
CA ALA A 324 44.00 38.66 2.57
C ALA A 324 44.29 37.37 3.36
N PRO A 325 44.64 37.46 4.66
CA PRO A 325 44.90 36.28 5.46
C PRO A 325 43.62 35.48 5.63
N ALA A 326 43.68 34.19 5.33
CA ALA A 326 42.71 33.24 5.85
C ALA A 326 42.77 33.33 7.38
N GLN A 327 41.63 33.59 8.01
CA GLN A 327 41.48 33.50 9.46
C GLN A 327 41.86 32.07 9.86
N ASP A 328 42.87 31.93 10.72
CA ASP A 328 43.12 30.68 11.44
C ASP A 328 41.88 30.39 12.28
N VAL A 329 41.05 29.48 11.78
CA VAL A 329 39.96 28.89 12.54
C VAL A 329 40.61 28.04 13.62
N ASN A 330 40.55 28.53 14.86
CA ASN A 330 41.07 27.84 16.02
C ASN A 330 40.22 26.58 16.28
N VAL A 331 40.55 25.47 15.62
CA VAL A 331 39.95 24.15 15.87
C VAL A 331 40.57 23.55 17.12
N SER A 332 39.84 23.64 18.23
CA SER A 332 40.14 22.87 19.44
C SER A 332 39.66 21.42 19.25
N PRO A 333 40.49 20.41 19.53
CA PRO A 333 40.05 19.01 19.53
C PRO A 333 38.92 18.82 20.53
N ALA A 334 37.84 18.13 20.12
CA ALA A 334 36.73 17.81 21.00
C ALA A 334 37.23 16.95 22.16
N ALA A 335 37.20 17.53 23.37
CA ALA A 335 37.52 16.80 24.59
C ALA A 335 36.30 15.96 25.00
N PHE A 336 36.34 14.66 24.69
CA PHE A 336 35.35 13.71 25.20
C PHE A 336 35.59 13.50 26.70
N GLN A 337 34.54 13.65 27.50
CA GLN A 337 34.63 13.34 28.92
C GLN A 337 34.93 11.84 29.11
N PRO A 338 35.88 11.48 29.98
CA PRO A 338 36.13 10.09 30.31
C PRO A 338 34.92 9.50 31.02
N PHE A 339 34.45 8.34 30.56
CA PHE A 339 33.35 7.62 31.18
C PHE A 339 33.70 7.30 32.65
N SER A 340 33.01 7.97 33.58
CA SER A 340 33.13 7.71 35.01
C SER A 340 32.31 6.46 35.33
N THR A 341 32.88 5.52 36.09
CA THR A 341 32.23 4.24 36.46
C THR A 341 31.24 4.39 37.63
N ASP A 342 30.98 5.62 38.08
CA ASP A 342 29.98 5.91 39.11
C ASP A 342 28.60 6.11 38.46
N VAL A 343 27.91 5.00 38.24
CA VAL A 343 26.51 4.96 37.82
C VAL A 343 25.61 5.42 38.98
N ASN A 344 25.25 6.70 38.97
CA ASN A 344 24.26 7.24 39.89
C ASN A 344 22.85 6.73 39.46
N PRO A 345 22.11 5.96 40.27
CA PRO A 345 20.84 5.34 39.86
C PRO A 345 19.72 6.33 39.52
N LEU A 346 19.93 7.62 39.79
CA LEU A 346 19.01 8.71 39.41
C LEU A 346 19.17 9.14 37.94
N THR A 347 20.39 9.15 37.38
CA THR A 347 20.62 9.53 35.96
C THR A 347 20.25 8.42 34.97
N GLN A 348 20.14 7.17 35.44
CA GLN A 348 19.70 6.05 34.61
C GLN A 348 18.19 6.06 34.30
N LYS A 349 17.38 6.69 35.18
CA LYS A 349 15.93 6.87 34.92
C LYS A 349 15.66 7.83 33.77
N GLU A 350 16.40 8.94 33.70
CA GLU A 350 16.26 9.93 32.61
C GLU A 350 16.63 9.34 31.24
N ASN A 351 17.66 8.48 31.17
CA ASN A 351 18.06 7.81 29.92
C ASN A 351 17.07 6.72 29.46
N ILE A 352 16.39 6.04 30.39
CA ILE A 352 15.33 5.08 30.04
C ILE A 352 14.05 5.81 29.61
N GLU A 353 13.78 7.00 30.15
CA GLU A 353 12.64 7.83 29.73
C GLU A 353 12.75 8.27 28.27
N LEU A 354 13.96 8.61 27.81
CA LEU A 354 14.22 8.98 26.41
C LEU A 354 13.93 7.86 25.39
N ILE A 355 13.96 6.59 25.80
CA ILE A 355 13.71 5.44 24.90
C ILE A 355 12.32 4.82 25.06
N LYS A 356 11.48 5.32 25.98
CA LYS A 356 10.09 4.82 26.14
C LYS A 356 9.23 5.09 24.91
N ASP A 357 9.54 6.15 24.17
CA ASP A 357 8.78 6.59 23.00
C ASP A 357 9.31 6.02 21.67
N VAL A 358 10.31 5.13 21.73
CA VAL A 358 10.83 4.47 20.54
C VAL A 358 9.81 3.42 20.08
N PRO A 359 9.23 3.56 18.87
CA PRO A 359 8.33 2.54 18.35
C PRO A 359 9.09 1.24 18.08
N LEU A 360 8.51 0.12 18.52
CA LEU A 360 9.07 -1.21 18.30
C LEU A 360 8.08 -2.05 17.50
N GLU A 361 8.61 -2.92 16.63
CA GLU A 361 7.79 -3.84 15.87
C GLU A 361 7.33 -4.97 16.79
N VAL A 362 6.01 -5.15 16.90
CA VAL A 362 5.39 -6.25 17.65
C VAL A 362 4.87 -7.27 16.67
N THR A 363 5.42 -8.49 16.71
CA THR A 363 5.00 -9.61 15.86
C THR A 363 4.21 -10.60 16.71
N VAL A 364 3.03 -10.99 16.24
CA VAL A 364 2.24 -12.06 16.85
C VAL A 364 2.36 -13.30 15.97
N GLU A 365 2.89 -14.38 16.53
CA GLU A 365 3.06 -15.65 15.83
C GLU A 365 2.03 -16.68 16.30
N LEU A 366 1.20 -17.14 15.35
CA LEU A 366 0.26 -18.25 15.56
C LEU A 366 0.98 -19.58 15.75
N GLY A 367 2.14 -19.76 15.10
CA GLY A 367 2.96 -20.97 15.20
C GLY A 367 4.07 -20.98 14.15
N ARG A 368 4.97 -21.96 14.24
CA ARG A 368 6.11 -22.14 13.32
C ARG A 368 6.09 -23.52 12.71
N THR A 369 6.63 -23.64 11.50
CA THR A 369 6.88 -24.93 10.87
C THR A 369 8.12 -24.84 9.99
N THR A 370 8.80 -25.96 9.78
CA THR A 370 9.97 -26.04 8.89
C THR A 370 9.63 -26.94 7.72
N LYS A 371 9.85 -26.45 6.50
CA LYS A 371 9.59 -27.18 5.25
C LYS A 371 10.86 -27.22 4.41
N SER A 372 10.98 -28.21 3.53
CA SER A 372 12.07 -28.21 2.55
C SER A 372 11.79 -27.19 1.45
N ILE A 373 12.82 -26.69 0.77
CA ILE A 373 12.64 -25.77 -0.38
C ILE A 373 11.73 -26.38 -1.43
N LYS A 374 11.83 -27.70 -1.65
CA LYS A 374 10.96 -28.43 -2.57
C LYS A 374 9.48 -28.29 -2.19
N ASP A 375 9.15 -28.51 -0.92
CA ASP A 375 7.76 -28.44 -0.46
C ASP A 375 7.19 -27.02 -0.58
N ILE A 376 8.02 -25.99 -0.36
CA ILE A 376 7.63 -24.58 -0.50
C ILE A 376 7.33 -24.23 -1.97
N LEU A 377 8.13 -24.76 -2.91
CA LEU A 377 7.91 -24.55 -4.35
C LEU A 377 6.63 -25.24 -4.86
N GLU A 378 6.10 -26.20 -4.11
CA GLU A 378 4.84 -26.89 -4.41
C GLU A 378 3.62 -26.16 -3.81
N PHE A 379 3.81 -25.03 -3.12
CA PHE A 379 2.70 -24.26 -2.56
C PHE A 379 1.82 -23.67 -3.67
N ALA A 380 0.52 -23.88 -3.53
CA ALA A 380 -0.52 -23.33 -4.38
C ALA A 380 -1.65 -22.78 -3.51
N PRO A 381 -2.55 -21.95 -4.05
CA PRO A 381 -3.77 -21.56 -3.35
C PRO A 381 -4.51 -22.81 -2.84
N GLY A 382 -4.81 -22.84 -1.54
CA GLY A 382 -5.41 -24.00 -0.86
C GLY A 382 -4.43 -24.96 -0.18
N THR A 383 -3.12 -24.78 -0.33
CA THR A 383 -2.13 -25.57 0.43
C THR A 383 -2.26 -25.29 1.94
N ILE A 384 -2.52 -26.34 2.72
CA ILE A 384 -2.62 -26.25 4.18
C ILE A 384 -1.22 -26.37 4.78
N VAL A 385 -0.79 -25.34 5.51
CA VAL A 385 0.49 -25.32 6.22
C VAL A 385 0.28 -25.68 7.68
N GLU A 386 0.61 -26.91 8.05
CA GLU A 386 0.55 -27.36 9.44
C GLU A 386 1.64 -26.70 10.29
N LEU A 387 1.21 -26.05 11.37
CA LEU A 387 2.06 -25.40 12.36
C LEU A 387 2.33 -26.32 13.55
N ASN A 388 3.33 -25.99 14.36
CA ASN A 388 3.71 -26.75 15.56
C ASN A 388 2.83 -26.50 16.80
N LYS A 389 1.79 -25.65 16.71
CA LYS A 389 0.89 -25.31 17.81
C LYS A 389 -0.49 -25.91 17.63
N ILE A 390 -1.14 -26.25 18.75
CA ILE A 390 -2.48 -26.85 18.76
C ILE A 390 -3.54 -25.73 18.69
N ALA A 391 -4.68 -26.00 18.04
CA ALA A 391 -5.80 -25.05 18.02
C ALA A 391 -6.26 -24.68 19.44
N GLY A 392 -6.40 -23.38 19.70
CA GLY A 392 -6.77 -22.84 21.02
C GLY A 392 -5.60 -22.62 21.98
N GLU A 393 -4.37 -22.89 21.57
CA GLU A 393 -3.17 -22.55 22.33
C GLU A 393 -2.85 -21.05 22.25
N SER A 394 -2.20 -20.51 23.28
CA SER A 394 -1.76 -19.11 23.31
C SER A 394 -0.77 -18.82 22.17
N VAL A 395 -0.92 -17.67 21.53
CA VAL A 395 0.01 -17.15 20.51
C VAL A 395 1.24 -16.53 21.15
N ASP A 396 2.34 -16.55 20.41
CA ASP A 396 3.60 -15.96 20.87
C ASP A 396 3.69 -14.51 20.44
N VAL A 397 4.12 -13.63 21.35
CA VAL A 397 4.30 -12.20 21.08
C VAL A 397 5.78 -11.87 21.15
N LEU A 398 6.30 -11.35 20.04
CA LEU A 398 7.67 -10.96 19.86
C LEU A 398 7.78 -9.46 19.69
N VAL A 399 8.85 -8.87 20.21
CA VAL A 399 9.20 -7.46 19.99
C VAL A 399 10.59 -7.42 19.37
N ASN A 400 10.71 -6.87 18.15
CA ASN A 400 11.92 -6.91 17.32
C ASN A 400 12.54 -8.33 17.26
N GLY A 401 11.69 -9.36 17.11
CA GLY A 401 12.12 -10.76 17.05
C GLY A 401 12.50 -11.41 18.38
N LYS A 402 12.47 -10.68 19.51
CA LYS A 402 12.64 -11.27 20.85
C LYS A 402 11.29 -11.69 21.40
N TYR A 403 11.17 -12.93 21.86
CA TYR A 403 9.98 -13.41 22.56
C TYR A 403 9.80 -12.71 23.91
N VAL A 404 8.66 -12.06 24.12
CA VAL A 404 8.40 -11.23 25.31
C VAL A 404 7.09 -11.55 26.03
N ALA A 405 6.13 -12.20 25.36
CA ALA A 405 4.84 -12.49 25.97
C ALA A 405 4.08 -13.63 25.27
N LYS A 406 3.07 -14.15 25.96
CA LYS A 406 2.01 -15.01 25.41
C LYS A 406 0.69 -14.26 25.43
N GLY A 407 -0.18 -14.57 24.47
CA GLY A 407 -1.53 -14.05 24.47
C GLY A 407 -2.54 -15.00 23.86
N GLU A 408 -3.82 -14.70 24.06
CA GLU A 408 -4.92 -15.41 23.42
C GLU A 408 -5.49 -14.55 22.30
N VAL A 409 -5.77 -15.17 21.16
CA VAL A 409 -6.45 -14.48 20.05
C VAL A 409 -7.89 -14.25 20.47
N VAL A 410 -8.30 -12.99 20.44
CA VAL A 410 -9.65 -12.55 20.73
C VAL A 410 -10.19 -11.82 19.52
N VAL A 411 -11.47 -11.97 19.23
CA VAL A 411 -12.13 -11.13 18.23
C VAL A 411 -12.81 -10.00 19.00
N ILE A 412 -12.48 -8.77 18.64
CA ILE A 412 -13.13 -7.58 19.19
C ILE A 412 -13.80 -6.90 18.01
N GLU A 413 -15.14 -6.81 18.08
CA GLU A 413 -15.99 -6.41 16.96
C GLU A 413 -15.77 -7.37 15.78
N GLU A 414 -15.05 -6.91 14.75
CA GLU A 414 -14.69 -7.69 13.55
C GLU A 414 -13.17 -7.76 13.32
N SER A 415 -12.38 -7.29 14.28
CA SER A 415 -10.92 -7.29 14.23
C SER A 415 -10.33 -8.37 15.13
N PHE A 416 -9.24 -9.00 14.67
CA PHE A 416 -8.43 -9.86 15.51
C PHE A 416 -7.56 -9.03 16.46
N GLY A 417 -7.64 -9.33 17.75
CA GLY A 417 -6.78 -8.79 18.79
C GLY A 417 -6.06 -9.89 19.55
N VAL A 418 -5.05 -9.52 20.33
CA VAL A 418 -4.34 -10.46 21.20
C VAL A 418 -4.42 -9.95 22.64
N ARG A 419 -5.03 -10.76 23.51
CA ARG A 419 -5.06 -10.49 24.93
C ARG A 419 -3.83 -11.10 25.57
N ILE A 420 -2.93 -10.26 26.08
CA ILE A 420 -1.72 -10.72 26.78
C ILE A 420 -2.12 -11.50 28.03
N THR A 421 -1.70 -12.76 28.11
CA THR A 421 -1.95 -13.66 29.25
C THR A 421 -0.73 -13.74 30.17
N GLU A 422 0.48 -13.69 29.60
CA GLU A 422 1.73 -13.82 30.34
C GLU A 422 2.81 -12.93 29.71
N ILE A 423 3.62 -12.26 30.54
CA ILE A 423 4.79 -11.49 30.11
C ILE A 423 6.05 -12.22 30.58
N ILE A 424 6.94 -12.49 29.65
CA ILE A 424 8.21 -13.18 29.86
C ILE A 424 9.30 -12.12 29.92
N LYS A 425 9.85 -11.91 31.12
CA LYS A 425 10.86 -10.88 31.40
C LYS A 425 12.27 -11.31 31.04
#